data_AF-A0A535R529-F1
#
_entry.id   AF-A0A535R529-F1
#
_cell.length_a   1.000
_cell.length_b   1.000
_cell.length_c   1.000
_cell.angle_alpha   90.00
_cell.angle_beta   90.00
_cell.angle_gamma   90.00
#
_symmetry.space_group_name_H-M   'P 1'
#
loop_
_entity.id
_entity.type
_entity.pdbx_description
1 polymer ?
#
loop_
_entity_poly.entity_id
_entity_poly.type
_entity_poly.pdbx_seq_one_letter_code
_entity_poly.pdbx_strand_id
1 'polypeptide(L)'
;MATKVEDVHVIWIVEGLGCEGDTISVTAATQPSIEDVVLGAIPGLPRVHIHNKCIAFEWGKDFMEWWYKAERGELDPFVLVFEGSVPNESIKAEGYWAALGADPATNQPIPVSDWIDRLAPKALAVIAVGTCATYGGIHAMQGNPTGAMGVNDYLGWNWKSK
;
A
#
# COMPACT_ATOMS: atom_id res chain seq x y z
N MET A 1 -1.11 -27.49 13.24
CA MET A 1 -0.53 -26.39 14.03
C MET A 1 -0.21 -25.28 13.05
N ALA A 2 -0.67 -24.05 13.28
CA ALA A 2 -0.30 -22.92 12.42
C ALA A 2 1.21 -22.67 12.57
N THR A 3 1.92 -22.56 11.45
CA THR A 3 3.36 -22.23 11.44
C THR A 3 3.55 -20.85 12.04
N LYS A 4 4.49 -20.72 12.98
CA LYS A 4 4.83 -19.42 13.57
C LYS A 4 5.38 -18.50 12.48
N VAL A 5 4.79 -17.33 12.32
CA VAL A 5 5.31 -16.27 11.45
C VAL A 5 6.38 -15.51 12.24
N GLU A 6 7.63 -15.56 11.79
CA GLU A 6 8.74 -14.86 12.45
C GLU A 6 8.84 -13.39 12.01
N ASP A 7 8.59 -13.13 10.73
CA ASP A 7 8.69 -11.80 10.11
C ASP A 7 7.42 -11.49 9.31
N VAL A 8 7.00 -10.23 9.33
CA VAL A 8 5.94 -9.71 8.46
C VAL A 8 6.38 -8.39 7.83
N HIS A 9 6.21 -8.29 6.51
CA HIS A 9 6.47 -7.05 5.78
C HIS A 9 5.18 -6.25 5.59
N VAL A 10 5.26 -4.94 5.78
CA VAL A 10 4.16 -4.00 5.52
C VAL A 10 4.57 -3.18 4.31
N ILE A 11 4.02 -3.53 3.15
CA ILE A 11 4.23 -2.80 1.89
C ILE A 11 3.18 -1.70 1.84
N TRP A 12 3.58 -0.45 2.08
CA TRP A 12 2.65 0.66 2.27
C TRP A 12 2.73 1.66 1.12
N ILE A 13 1.74 1.61 0.23
CA ILE A 13 1.59 2.55 -0.88
C ILE A 13 0.89 3.80 -0.35
N VAL A 14 1.57 4.94 -0.43
CA VAL A 14 1.01 6.25 -0.07
C VAL A 14 0.75 7.13 -1.30
N GLU A 15 1.06 6.61 -2.49
CA GLU A 15 0.91 7.22 -3.80
C GLU A 15 -0.50 7.09 -4.36
N GLY A 16 -1.47 6.59 -3.59
CA GLY A 16 -2.87 6.81 -3.93
C GLY A 16 -3.18 8.30 -4.04
N LEU A 17 -4.36 8.67 -4.53
CA LEU A 17 -4.79 10.07 -4.47
C LEU A 17 -5.05 10.41 -3.00
N GLY A 18 -4.08 11.05 -2.35
CA GLY A 18 -3.98 11.18 -0.92
C GLY A 18 -3.20 12.43 -0.50
N CYS A 19 -3.06 12.62 0.80
CA CYS A 19 -2.31 13.73 1.40
C CYS A 19 -1.22 13.25 2.38
N GLU A 20 -0.97 11.94 2.44
CA GLU A 20 -0.05 11.29 3.39
C GLU A 20 -0.42 11.51 4.88
N GLY A 21 -1.61 12.07 5.13
CA GLY A 21 -2.05 12.46 6.46
C GLY A 21 -2.36 11.27 7.37
N ASP A 22 -2.73 10.12 6.81
CA ASP A 22 -2.97 8.92 7.62
C ASP A 22 -1.62 8.34 8.10
N THR A 23 -0.59 8.38 7.25
CA THR A 23 0.80 8.09 7.66
C THR A 23 1.26 9.02 8.78
N ILE A 24 1.08 10.34 8.64
CA ILE A 24 1.45 11.30 9.70
C ILE A 24 0.62 11.10 10.97
N SER A 25 -0.65 10.72 10.84
CA SER A 25 -1.49 10.42 12.00
C SER A 25 -0.98 9.20 12.76
N VAL A 26 -0.48 8.17 12.06
CA VAL A 26 0.04 6.94 12.69
C VAL A 26 1.35 7.21 13.44
N THR A 27 2.19 8.14 12.97
CA THR A 27 3.42 8.50 13.72
C THR A 27 3.14 9.19 15.05
N ALA A 28 1.93 9.73 15.24
CA ALA A 28 1.49 10.30 16.51
C ALA A 28 0.86 9.27 17.48
N ALA A 29 0.77 8.00 17.09
CA ALA A 29 0.22 6.94 17.94
C ALA A 29 1.13 6.68 19.16
N THR A 30 0.53 6.31 20.29
CA THR A 30 1.25 6.03 21.55
C THR A 30 0.87 4.70 22.21
N GLN A 31 -0.04 3.93 21.60
CA GLN A 31 -0.67 2.76 22.23
C GLN A 31 -1.05 1.63 21.24
N PRO A 32 -0.09 0.90 20.65
CA PRO A 32 1.35 1.14 20.67
C PRO A 32 1.75 2.29 19.72
N SER A 33 2.94 2.83 19.88
CA SER A 33 3.53 3.72 18.87
C SER A 33 4.09 2.95 17.67
N ILE A 34 4.45 3.64 16.59
CA ILE A 34 5.05 2.98 15.42
C ILE A 34 6.42 2.38 15.75
N GLU A 35 7.21 3.04 16.60
CA GLU A 35 8.47 2.52 17.10
C GLU A 35 8.28 1.32 18.02
N ASP A 36 7.24 1.28 18.87
CA ASP A 36 6.92 0.09 19.67
C ASP A 36 6.65 -1.13 18.77
N VAL A 37 5.96 -0.92 17.64
CA VAL A 37 5.69 -1.98 16.65
C VAL A 37 6.97 -2.45 15.96
N VAL A 38 7.79 -1.52 15.44
CA VAL A 38 9.03 -1.86 14.72
C VAL A 38 10.08 -2.49 15.64
N LEU A 39 10.17 -2.03 16.89
CA LEU A 39 11.12 -2.56 17.87
C LEU A 39 10.62 -3.82 18.59
N GLY A 40 9.38 -4.26 18.31
CA GLY A 40 8.81 -5.47 18.90
C GLY A 40 8.58 -5.36 20.40
N ALA A 41 8.13 -4.20 20.88
CA ALA A 41 7.88 -3.94 22.30
C ALA A 41 6.87 -4.92 22.93
N ILE A 42 5.96 -5.48 22.12
CA ILE A 42 5.01 -6.51 22.53
C ILE A 42 5.57 -7.89 22.18
N PRO A 43 5.95 -8.71 23.18
CA PRO A 43 6.59 -10.00 22.94
C PRO A 43 5.64 -11.03 22.34
N GLY A 44 6.19 -11.98 21.59
CA GLY A 44 5.45 -13.09 20.99
C GLY A 44 4.78 -12.78 19.65
N LEU A 45 4.88 -11.54 19.17
CA LEU A 45 4.45 -11.13 17.84
C LEU A 45 5.59 -11.25 16.80
N PRO A 46 5.27 -11.35 15.50
CA PRO A 46 6.26 -11.32 14.44
C PRO A 46 7.04 -9.99 14.44
N ARG A 47 8.28 -10.02 13.96
CA ARG A 47 9.04 -8.81 13.69
C ARG A 47 8.43 -8.08 12.49
N VAL A 48 8.18 -6.78 12.64
CA VAL A 48 7.50 -5.97 11.63
C VAL A 48 8.52 -5.14 10.84
N HIS A 49 8.48 -5.27 9.52
CA HIS A 49 9.27 -4.46 8.60
C HIS A 49 8.34 -3.50 7.87
N ILE A 50 8.45 -2.20 8.11
CA ILE A 50 7.57 -1.19 7.51
C ILE A 50 8.27 -0.55 6.32
N HIS A 51 7.66 -0.69 5.14
CA HIS A 51 8.08 -0.07 3.90
C HIS A 51 7.11 1.07 3.58
N ASN A 52 7.34 2.24 4.18
CA ASN A 52 6.57 3.46 3.96
C ASN A 52 7.54 4.61 3.66
N LYS A 53 7.38 5.31 2.53
CA LYS A 53 8.36 6.31 2.06
C LYS A 53 8.61 7.45 3.03
N CYS A 54 7.64 7.79 3.88
CA CYS A 54 7.74 8.94 4.78
C CYS A 54 8.70 8.68 5.95
N ILE A 55 9.02 7.41 6.23
CA ILE A 55 9.84 7.00 7.38
C ILE A 55 10.96 6.02 6.99
N ALA A 56 10.97 5.53 5.74
CA ALA A 56 12.01 4.64 5.26
C ALA A 56 13.38 5.33 5.23
N PHE A 57 14.42 4.55 5.52
CA PHE A 57 15.81 5.02 5.36
C PHE A 57 16.28 4.84 3.91
N GLU A 58 15.89 3.74 3.29
CA GLU A 58 16.13 3.45 1.88
C GLU A 58 15.40 4.45 0.99
N TRP A 59 15.96 4.71 -0.19
CA TRP A 59 15.38 5.65 -1.15
C TRP A 59 15.56 5.16 -2.59
N GLY A 60 14.75 5.71 -3.49
CA GLY A 60 14.82 5.40 -4.92
C GLY A 60 14.70 3.90 -5.21
N LYS A 61 15.64 3.37 -5.99
CA LYS A 61 15.63 1.95 -6.41
C LYS A 61 15.72 0.98 -5.23
N ASP A 62 16.46 1.34 -4.17
CA ASP A 62 16.72 0.44 -3.05
C ASP A 62 15.45 0.29 -2.20
N PHE A 63 14.65 1.36 -2.09
CA PHE A 63 13.31 1.32 -1.50
C PHE A 63 12.33 0.51 -2.36
N MET A 64 12.34 0.73 -3.67
CA MET A 64 11.41 0.05 -4.60
C MET A 64 11.64 -1.47 -4.72
N GLU A 65 12.82 -1.97 -4.37
CA GLU A 65 13.13 -3.40 -4.44
C GLU A 65 12.16 -4.25 -3.62
N TRP A 66 11.59 -3.73 -2.53
CA TRP A 66 10.60 -4.45 -1.73
C TRP A 66 9.28 -4.71 -2.46
N TRP A 67 8.84 -3.76 -3.28
CA TRP A 67 7.67 -3.93 -4.14
C TRP A 67 7.94 -4.96 -5.24
N TYR A 68 9.12 -4.89 -5.89
CA TYR A 68 9.48 -5.85 -6.92
C TYR A 68 9.66 -7.27 -6.36
N LYS A 69 10.22 -7.42 -5.15
CA LYS A 69 10.28 -8.72 -4.46
C LYS A 69 8.89 -9.28 -4.17
N ALA A 70 7.98 -8.45 -3.67
CA ALA A 70 6.59 -8.85 -3.43
C ALA A 70 5.89 -9.26 -4.73
N GLU A 71 6.11 -8.53 -5.82
CA GLU A 71 5.61 -8.89 -7.15
C GLU A 71 6.19 -10.22 -7.65
N ARG A 72 7.49 -10.47 -7.48
CA ARG A 72 8.13 -11.74 -7.86
C ARG A 72 7.75 -12.91 -6.96
N GLY A 73 7.03 -12.68 -5.86
CA GLY A 73 6.67 -13.72 -4.88
C GLY A 73 7.82 -14.12 -3.96
N GLU A 74 8.84 -13.27 -3.86
CA GLU A 74 10.03 -13.48 -3.00
C GLU A 74 9.82 -12.91 -1.58
N LEU A 75 8.66 -12.30 -1.31
CA LEU A 75 8.29 -11.71 -0.03
C LEU A 75 6.98 -12.34 0.46
N ASP A 76 7.04 -13.26 1.42
CA ASP A 76 5.88 -13.90 2.04
C ASP A 76 6.19 -14.20 3.53
N PRO A 77 5.35 -13.77 4.50
CA PRO A 77 4.13 -12.98 4.32
C PRO A 77 4.40 -11.47 4.22
N PHE A 78 3.52 -10.78 3.49
CA PHE A 78 3.41 -9.32 3.53
C PHE A 78 1.95 -8.86 3.59
N VAL A 79 1.72 -7.73 4.25
CA VAL A 79 0.46 -7.00 4.25
C VAL A 79 0.61 -5.84 3.28
N LEU A 80 -0.33 -5.70 2.35
CA LEU A 80 -0.43 -4.53 1.48
C LEU A 80 -1.26 -3.47 2.20
N VAL A 81 -0.67 -2.32 2.47
CA VAL A 81 -1.37 -1.15 2.99
C VAL A 81 -1.51 -0.13 1.86
N PHE A 82 -2.71 0.39 1.67
CA PHE A 82 -3.00 1.42 0.67
C PHE A 82 -3.56 2.66 1.34
N GLU A 83 -2.94 3.81 1.06
CA GLU A 83 -3.34 5.13 1.53
C GLU A 83 -3.64 6.05 0.34
N GLY A 84 -4.71 6.83 0.44
CA GLY A 84 -5.29 7.56 -0.68
C GLY A 84 -6.29 6.73 -1.51
N SER A 85 -7.12 7.39 -2.31
CA SER A 85 -8.11 6.72 -3.17
C SER A 85 -7.48 6.18 -4.44
N VAL A 86 -8.03 5.09 -5.00
CA VAL A 86 -7.54 4.48 -6.23
C VAL A 86 -8.03 5.30 -7.43
N PRO A 87 -7.14 5.85 -8.28
CA PRO A 87 -7.55 6.54 -9.51
C PRO A 87 -8.13 5.55 -10.52
N ASN A 88 -9.13 5.99 -11.29
CA ASN A 88 -9.63 5.20 -12.41
C ASN A 88 -8.73 5.42 -13.64
N GLU A 89 -7.75 4.55 -13.79
CA GLU A 89 -6.79 4.60 -14.89
C GLU A 89 -7.40 4.22 -16.26
N SER A 90 -8.67 3.75 -16.31
CA SER A 90 -9.34 3.39 -17.57
C SER A 90 -10.00 4.57 -18.30
N ILE A 91 -10.16 5.72 -17.66
CA ILE A 91 -10.88 6.89 -18.22
C ILE A 91 -9.96 8.01 -18.73
N LYS A 92 -8.64 7.85 -18.60
CA LYS A 92 -7.66 8.81 -19.12
C LYS A 92 -7.34 8.51 -20.59
N ALA A 93 -6.95 9.54 -21.33
CA ALA A 93 -6.49 9.39 -22.72
C ALA A 93 -5.01 8.96 -22.80
N GLU A 94 -4.16 9.51 -21.93
CA GLU A 94 -2.72 9.26 -21.89
C GLU A 94 -2.18 9.48 -20.47
N GLY A 95 -0.92 9.11 -20.23
CA GLY A 95 -0.24 9.35 -18.96
C GLY A 95 -0.69 8.41 -17.84
N TYR A 96 -0.83 8.94 -16.63
CA TYR A 96 -1.31 8.27 -15.41
C TYR A 96 -1.78 9.35 -14.43
N TRP A 97 -2.69 9.00 -13.51
CA TRP A 97 -3.10 9.91 -12.44
C TRP A 97 -2.17 9.82 -11.24
N ALA A 98 -1.78 8.60 -10.87
CA ALA A 98 -0.83 8.38 -9.81
C ALA A 98 0.00 7.12 -10.05
N ALA A 99 1.29 7.18 -9.74
CA ALA A 99 2.23 6.10 -10.00
C ALA A 99 3.28 5.98 -8.89
N LEU A 100 3.80 4.76 -8.72
CA LEU A 100 4.87 4.44 -7.79
C LEU A 100 5.92 3.59 -8.52
N GLY A 101 7.18 4.01 -8.48
CA GLY A 101 8.26 3.29 -9.15
C GLY A 101 8.19 3.33 -10.67
N ALA A 102 9.03 2.53 -11.31
CA ALA A 102 9.12 2.44 -12.76
C ALA A 102 9.32 0.98 -13.19
N ASP A 103 8.61 0.57 -14.23
CA ASP A 103 8.71 -0.76 -14.79
C ASP A 103 10.15 -1.02 -15.28
N PRO A 104 10.86 -2.05 -14.78
CA PRO A 104 12.26 -2.28 -15.13
C PRO A 104 12.49 -2.59 -16.62
N ALA A 105 11.48 -3.08 -17.34
CA ALA A 105 11.58 -3.42 -18.75
C ALA A 105 11.31 -2.21 -19.67
N THR A 106 10.39 -1.34 -19.28
CA THR A 106 9.95 -0.20 -20.12
C THR A 106 10.41 1.17 -19.61
N ASN A 107 10.88 1.23 -18.38
CA ASN A 107 11.21 2.45 -17.62
C ASN A 107 10.05 3.45 -17.52
N GLN A 108 8.80 2.97 -17.67
CA GLN A 108 7.59 3.77 -17.51
C GLN A 108 7.11 3.75 -16.06
N PRO A 109 6.48 4.82 -15.55
CA PRO A 109 5.85 4.82 -14.23
C PRO A 109 4.79 3.73 -14.13
N ILE A 110 4.77 3.00 -13.01
CA ILE A 110 3.76 1.96 -12.76
C ILE A 110 2.58 2.62 -12.05
N PRO A 111 1.37 2.64 -12.65
CA PRO A 111 0.18 3.15 -11.98
C PRO A 111 -0.08 2.43 -10.66
N VAL A 112 -0.57 3.15 -9.65
CA VAL A 112 -0.81 2.53 -8.34
C VAL A 112 -1.91 1.47 -8.36
N SER A 113 -2.84 1.54 -9.32
CA SER A 113 -3.81 0.48 -9.58
C SER A 113 -3.15 -0.82 -10.02
N ASP A 114 -2.13 -0.75 -10.87
CA ASP A 114 -1.38 -1.92 -11.34
C ASP A 114 -0.65 -2.59 -10.17
N TRP A 115 -0.16 -1.82 -9.20
CA TRP A 115 0.41 -2.38 -7.97
C TRP A 115 -0.62 -3.16 -7.15
N ILE A 116 -1.86 -2.67 -7.07
CA ILE A 116 -2.94 -3.43 -6.41
C ILE A 116 -3.14 -4.76 -7.14
N ASP A 117 -3.27 -4.77 -8.46
CA ASP A 117 -3.44 -6.00 -9.26
C ASP A 117 -2.28 -6.98 -9.08
N ARG A 118 -1.04 -6.47 -9.04
CA ARG A 118 0.19 -7.28 -8.91
C ARG A 118 0.36 -7.88 -7.52
N LEU A 119 -0.06 -7.17 -6.46
CA LEU A 119 0.29 -7.47 -5.08
C LEU A 119 -0.88 -8.01 -4.24
N ALA A 120 -2.10 -7.52 -4.42
CA ALA A 120 -3.25 -7.93 -3.60
C ALA A 120 -3.45 -9.46 -3.60
N PRO A 121 -3.38 -10.19 -4.73
CA PRO A 121 -3.54 -11.65 -4.75
C PRO A 121 -2.44 -12.42 -3.99
N LYS A 122 -1.30 -11.77 -3.71
CA LYS A 122 -0.14 -12.38 -3.05
C LYS A 122 -0.04 -12.00 -1.57
N ALA A 123 -0.68 -10.92 -1.17
CA ALA A 123 -0.64 -10.39 0.18
C ALA A 123 -1.38 -11.30 1.17
N LEU A 124 -0.87 -11.38 2.40
CA LEU A 124 -1.54 -12.00 3.55
C LEU A 124 -2.87 -11.29 3.84
N ALA A 125 -2.87 -9.96 3.73
CA ALA A 125 -4.03 -9.10 3.86
C ALA A 125 -3.83 -7.80 3.09
N VAL A 126 -4.94 -7.15 2.73
CA VAL A 126 -4.96 -5.78 2.20
C VAL A 126 -5.65 -4.89 3.22
N ILE A 127 -5.02 -3.77 3.58
CA ILE A 127 -5.55 -2.78 4.50
C ILE A 127 -5.66 -1.45 3.76
N ALA A 128 -6.89 -0.96 3.62
CA ALA A 128 -7.14 0.41 3.17
C ALA A 128 -7.13 1.34 4.39
N VAL A 129 -6.21 2.32 4.42
CA VAL A 129 -6.05 3.26 5.54
C VAL A 129 -6.55 4.64 5.12
N GLY A 130 -7.40 5.23 5.95
CA GLY A 130 -8.03 6.51 5.69
C GLY A 130 -9.33 6.42 4.88
N THR A 131 -10.15 7.48 4.95
CA THR A 131 -11.44 7.54 4.24
C THR A 131 -11.25 7.48 2.72
N CYS A 132 -10.16 8.06 2.21
CA CYS A 132 -9.84 8.05 0.79
C CYS A 132 -9.61 6.63 0.27
N ALA A 133 -8.78 5.83 0.95
CA ALA A 133 -8.52 4.45 0.52
C ALA A 133 -9.73 3.53 0.74
N THR A 134 -10.50 3.75 1.80
CA THR A 134 -11.62 2.86 2.14
C THR A 134 -12.85 3.09 1.26
N TYR A 135 -13.18 4.36 0.99
CA TYR A 135 -14.46 4.75 0.36
C TYR A 135 -14.31 5.82 -0.74
N GLY A 136 -13.08 6.08 -1.21
CA GLY A 136 -12.78 7.14 -2.18
C GLY A 136 -12.61 8.53 -1.56
N GLY A 137 -13.44 8.89 -0.57
CA GLY A 137 -13.30 10.12 0.21
C GLY A 137 -13.39 11.40 -0.62
N ILE A 138 -12.66 12.45 -0.21
CA ILE A 138 -12.76 13.78 -0.83
C ILE A 138 -12.30 13.78 -2.30
N HIS A 139 -11.33 12.94 -2.65
CA HIS A 139 -10.84 12.84 -4.03
C HIS A 139 -11.85 12.15 -4.97
N ALA A 140 -12.78 11.37 -4.41
CA ALA A 140 -13.90 10.76 -5.14
C ALA A 140 -15.18 11.62 -5.14
N MET A 141 -15.10 12.88 -4.69
CA MET A 141 -16.27 13.77 -4.65
C MET A 141 -16.88 14.02 -6.04
N GLN A 142 -18.15 14.44 -6.08
CA GLN A 142 -18.83 14.78 -7.33
C GLN A 142 -18.01 15.78 -8.17
N GLY A 143 -17.82 15.46 -9.45
CA GLY A 143 -17.08 16.30 -10.39
C GLY A 143 -15.57 16.07 -10.41
N ASN A 144 -15.04 15.11 -9.63
CA ASN A 144 -13.64 14.73 -9.75
C ASN A 144 -13.32 14.18 -11.16
N PRO A 145 -12.18 14.54 -11.77
CA PRO A 145 -11.82 14.12 -13.12
C PRO A 145 -11.14 12.74 -13.17
N THR A 146 -10.80 12.16 -12.01
CA THR A 146 -9.99 10.94 -11.89
C THR A 146 -10.83 9.67 -11.76
N GLY A 147 -12.14 9.80 -11.56
CA GLY A 147 -13.03 8.67 -11.28
C GLY A 147 -12.63 7.88 -10.04
N ALA A 148 -12.05 8.57 -9.04
CA ALA A 148 -11.44 7.91 -7.88
C ALA A 148 -12.43 7.05 -7.08
N MET A 149 -11.94 5.98 -6.47
CA MET A 149 -12.74 5.02 -5.71
C MET A 149 -11.99 4.44 -4.51
N GLY A 150 -12.70 3.72 -3.63
CA GLY A 150 -12.07 2.95 -2.55
C GLY A 150 -11.45 1.64 -3.06
N VAL A 151 -10.52 1.08 -2.29
CA VAL A 151 -9.90 -0.23 -2.56
C VAL A 151 -10.95 -1.33 -2.62
N ASN A 152 -12.01 -1.25 -1.81
CA ASN A 152 -13.13 -2.21 -1.84
C ASN A 152 -13.93 -2.12 -3.15
N ASP A 153 -14.11 -0.92 -3.70
CA ASP A 153 -14.78 -0.73 -4.98
C ASP A 153 -13.92 -1.23 -6.14
N TYR A 154 -12.60 -1.07 -6.03
CA TYR A 154 -11.63 -1.53 -7.02
C TYR A 154 -11.47 -3.07 -7.03
N LEU A 155 -11.19 -3.69 -5.87
CA LEU A 155 -11.01 -5.15 -5.75
C LEU A 155 -12.34 -5.93 -5.76
N GLY A 156 -13.43 -5.25 -5.40
CA GLY A 156 -14.73 -5.84 -5.15
C GLY A 156 -14.95 -6.16 -3.66
N TRP A 157 -16.15 -5.85 -3.18
CA TRP A 157 -16.55 -5.97 -1.77
C TRP A 157 -16.49 -7.38 -1.18
N ASN A 158 -16.43 -8.42 -2.02
CA ASN A 158 -16.31 -9.82 -1.58
C ASN A 158 -14.89 -10.37 -1.75
N TRP A 159 -13.93 -9.52 -2.13
CA TRP A 159 -12.54 -9.92 -2.29
C TRP A 159 -11.97 -10.41 -0.95
N LYS A 160 -11.12 -11.44 -1.03
CA LYS A 160 -10.40 -12.00 0.11
C LYS A 160 -8.98 -12.35 -0.31
N SER A 161 -8.04 -12.19 0.61
CA SER A 161 -6.69 -12.71 0.44
C SER A 161 -6.68 -14.25 0.43
N LYS A 162 -5.56 -14.81 -0.04
CA LYS A 162 -5.28 -16.26 -0.13
C LYS A 162 -5.30 -16.96 1.23
#